data_AF-A0A6L9QAS3-F1
#
_entry.id   AF-A0A6L9QAS3-F1
#
_cell.length_a   1.000
_cell.length_b   1.000
_cell.length_c   1.000
_cell.angle_alpha   90.00
_cell.angle_beta   90.00
_cell.angle_gamma   90.00
#
_symmetry.space_group_name_H-M   'P 1'
#
loop_
_entity.id
_entity.type
_entity.pdbx_description
1 polymer ?
#
loop_
_entity_poly.entity_id
_entity_poly.type
_entity_poly.pdbx_seq_one_letter_code
_entity_poly.pdbx_strand_id
1 'polypeptide(L)'
;MPLSTTTVFPPGWSQHHRPVASATMTGECTITRGATQLYDGACRVIADRSDVRNSIGDQQILAVRYLITVRYDTNDVQVGDVVTVTVAVDGGLVGRTFVVKEIRYGTQQWERDLYCEIQGAALPVLSDEITIVRAPLVTRYGNSLTWDWLNATRTTVAAGLQPGTSTEETGARDKVTTFYTAFVPAGTDVKVTDRVEWDDRVWEIDGEPRAWPQPETGTGHHIEVRLRNDEGG
;
A
#
# COMPACT_ATOMS: atom_id res chain seq x y z
N MET A 1 -15.31 -15.90 42.37
CA MET A 1 -16.32 -14.93 41.89
C MET A 1 -15.97 -13.57 42.48
N PRO A 2 -15.91 -12.49 41.68
CA PRO A 2 -15.77 -11.14 42.23
C PRO A 2 -16.96 -10.82 43.15
N LEU A 3 -16.70 -10.19 44.30
CA LEU A 3 -17.74 -9.80 45.25
C LEU A 3 -18.63 -8.72 44.61
N SER A 4 -19.95 -8.84 44.75
CA SER A 4 -20.97 -8.09 44.00
C SER A 4 -21.02 -6.56 44.24
N THR A 5 -20.08 -6.01 45.01
CA THR A 5 -20.03 -4.58 45.36
C THR A 5 -18.63 -3.98 45.38
N THR A 6 -17.57 -4.75 45.06
CA THR A 6 -16.22 -4.19 45.03
C THR A 6 -15.96 -3.57 43.66
N THR A 7 -16.00 -2.23 43.58
CA THR A 7 -15.42 -1.53 42.42
C THR A 7 -13.93 -1.81 42.41
N VAL A 8 -13.44 -2.49 41.38
CA VAL A 8 -12.01 -2.85 41.22
C VAL A 8 -11.11 -1.60 41.22
N PHE A 9 -11.69 -0.45 40.88
CA PHE A 9 -10.96 0.80 40.76
C PHE A 9 -11.57 1.87 41.68
N PRO A 10 -10.80 2.40 42.64
CA PRO A 10 -11.28 3.45 43.52
C PRO A 10 -11.51 4.78 42.77
N PRO A 11 -12.36 5.67 43.29
CA PRO A 11 -12.42 7.05 42.83
C PRO A 11 -11.01 7.68 42.84
N GLY A 12 -10.63 8.41 41.79
CA GLY A 12 -9.30 9.03 41.69
C GLY A 12 -8.23 8.18 41.00
N TRP A 13 -8.50 6.89 40.73
CA TRP A 13 -7.53 5.99 40.09
C TRP A 13 -6.98 6.53 38.76
N SER A 14 -7.86 7.05 37.89
CA SER A 14 -7.47 7.62 36.60
C SER A 14 -6.57 8.85 36.74
N GLN A 15 -6.86 9.74 37.70
CA GLN A 15 -6.02 10.92 37.97
C GLN A 15 -4.62 10.51 38.45
N HIS A 16 -4.52 9.47 39.28
CA HIS A 16 -3.24 8.96 39.78
C HIS A 16 -2.36 8.37 38.67
N HIS A 17 -2.95 7.71 37.68
CA HIS A 17 -2.19 7.03 36.62
C HIS A 17 -1.88 7.90 35.39
N ARG A 18 -2.56 9.05 35.24
CA ARG A 18 -2.35 9.98 34.11
C ARG A 18 -0.89 10.44 33.91
N PRO A 19 -0.10 10.71 34.96
CA PRO A 19 1.31 11.07 34.79
C PRO A 19 2.14 9.94 34.20
N VAL A 20 1.90 8.69 34.63
CA VAL A 20 2.61 7.51 34.13
C VAL A 20 2.32 7.31 32.65
N ALA A 21 1.05 7.39 32.25
CA ALA A 21 0.62 7.33 30.85
C ALA A 21 1.35 8.35 29.98
N SER A 22 1.32 9.62 30.41
CA SER A 22 1.95 10.74 29.69
C SER A 22 3.47 10.56 29.56
N ALA A 23 4.13 10.02 30.60
CA ALA A 23 5.58 9.78 30.58
C ALA A 23 6.02 8.70 29.59
N THR A 24 5.10 7.83 29.14
CA THR A 24 5.41 6.81 28.11
C THR A 24 5.19 7.29 26.67
N MET A 25 4.66 8.51 26.48
CA MET A 25 4.49 9.12 25.15
C MET A 25 5.84 9.63 24.64
N THR A 26 6.56 8.78 23.91
CA THR A 26 7.94 9.02 23.45
C THR A 26 8.04 9.80 22.14
N GLY A 27 6.92 10.29 21.59
CA GLY A 27 6.89 11.05 20.36
C GLY A 27 5.74 12.05 20.32
N GLU A 28 5.59 12.70 19.17
CA GLU A 28 4.48 13.60 18.85
C GLU A 28 3.86 13.16 17.52
N CYS A 29 2.55 13.33 17.39
CA CYS A 29 1.84 13.08 16.15
C CYS A 29 0.68 14.06 15.95
N THR A 30 0.29 14.21 14.69
CA THR A 30 -0.98 14.81 14.30
C THR A 30 -1.94 13.72 13.83
N ILE A 31 -3.24 13.88 14.11
CA ILE A 31 -4.29 13.03 13.55
C ILE A 31 -5.19 13.91 12.70
N THR A 32 -5.48 13.48 11.48
CA THR A 32 -6.30 14.20 10.52
C THR A 32 -7.41 13.35 9.94
N ARG A 33 -8.51 14.02 9.58
CA ARG A 33 -9.59 13.49 8.74
C ARG A 33 -9.76 14.42 7.54
N GLY A 34 -9.26 13.99 6.39
CA GLY A 34 -9.12 14.88 5.24
C GLY A 34 -8.29 16.10 5.61
N ALA A 35 -8.84 17.30 5.46
CA ALA A 35 -8.18 18.55 5.82
C ALA A 35 -8.35 18.96 7.31
N THR A 36 -9.15 18.22 8.09
CA THR A 36 -9.43 18.58 9.49
C THR A 36 -8.41 17.95 10.43
N GLN A 37 -7.73 18.75 11.25
CA GLN A 37 -6.87 18.27 12.33
C GLN A 37 -7.71 17.95 13.57
N LEU A 38 -7.66 16.70 14.01
CA LEU A 38 -8.37 16.18 15.18
C LEU A 38 -7.49 16.12 16.43
N TYR A 39 -6.19 15.95 16.23
CA TYR A 39 -5.21 15.84 17.31
C TYR A 39 -3.88 16.42 16.89
N ASP A 40 -3.19 17.01 17.86
CA ASP A 40 -1.79 17.41 17.77
C ASP A 40 -1.19 17.36 19.17
N GLY A 41 -0.22 16.48 19.35
CA GLY A 41 0.45 16.33 20.63
C GLY A 41 1.12 14.98 20.82
N ALA A 42 1.41 14.68 22.09
CA ALA A 42 2.22 13.54 22.46
C ALA A 42 1.57 12.19 22.06
N CYS A 43 2.38 11.25 21.59
CA CYS A 43 1.95 9.89 21.27
C CYS A 43 3.04 8.88 21.59
N ARG A 44 2.67 7.60 21.61
CA ARG A 44 3.61 6.48 21.66
C ARG A 44 3.37 5.59 20.45
N VAL A 45 4.42 5.31 19.69
CA VAL A 45 4.34 4.43 18.51
C VAL A 45 5.13 3.16 18.80
N ILE A 46 4.46 2.00 18.71
CA ILE A 46 5.06 0.68 18.93
C ILE A 46 4.73 -0.18 17.72
N ALA A 47 5.73 -0.82 17.12
CA ALA A 47 5.49 -1.90 16.16
C ALA A 47 4.86 -3.08 16.90
N ASP A 48 3.62 -3.41 16.59
CA ASP A 48 2.94 -4.58 17.13
C ASP A 48 3.50 -5.81 16.41
N ARG A 49 4.42 -6.50 17.10
CA ARG A 49 5.05 -7.74 16.62
C ARG A 49 4.12 -8.95 16.70
N SER A 50 2.81 -8.76 16.92
CA SER A 50 1.86 -9.85 16.70
C SER A 50 2.03 -10.34 15.27
N ASP A 51 2.44 -11.60 15.10
CA ASP A 51 2.58 -12.27 13.79
C ASP A 51 1.20 -12.49 13.17
N VAL A 52 0.50 -11.41 12.82
CA VAL A 52 -0.73 -11.49 12.04
C VAL A 52 -0.32 -11.70 10.60
N ARG A 53 -0.23 -12.97 10.21
CA ARG A 53 -0.10 -13.36 8.81
C ARG A 53 -1.45 -13.14 8.14
N ASN A 54 -1.58 -12.07 7.37
CA ASN A 54 -2.72 -11.90 6.49
C ASN A 54 -2.46 -12.73 5.23
N SER A 55 -3.34 -13.71 5.00
CA SER A 55 -3.36 -14.49 3.76
C SER A 55 -4.29 -13.79 2.77
N ILE A 56 -3.76 -13.34 1.63
CA ILE A 56 -4.58 -12.90 0.49
C ILE A 56 -4.32 -13.90 -0.64
N GLY A 57 -5.28 -14.79 -0.88
CA GLY A 57 -5.03 -15.98 -1.70
C GLY A 57 -3.98 -16.88 -1.06
N ASP A 58 -2.97 -17.28 -1.84
CA ASP A 58 -1.85 -18.12 -1.37
C ASP A 58 -0.64 -17.31 -0.87
N GLN A 59 -0.69 -15.97 -0.92
CA GLN A 59 0.38 -15.12 -0.42
C GLN A 59 0.17 -14.78 1.04
N GLN A 60 1.21 -15.03 1.85
CA GLN A 60 1.33 -14.47 3.19
C GLN A 60 2.03 -13.13 3.09
N ILE A 61 1.29 -12.04 3.33
CA ILE A 61 1.87 -10.70 3.40
C ILE A 61 2.15 -10.39 4.87
N LEU A 62 3.37 -9.95 5.15
CA LEU A 62 3.78 -9.51 6.48
C LEU A 62 3.34 -8.06 6.66
N ALA A 63 2.06 -7.87 7.03
CA ALA A 63 1.55 -6.56 7.40
C ALA A 63 2.04 -6.21 8.81
N VAL A 64 2.99 -5.28 8.92
CA VAL A 64 3.41 -4.77 10.22
C VAL A 64 2.33 -3.83 10.73
N ARG A 65 1.62 -4.25 11.78
CA ARG A 65 0.69 -3.38 12.51
C ARG A 65 1.48 -2.53 13.50
N TYR A 66 1.01 -1.31 13.73
CA TYR A 66 1.54 -0.40 14.72
C TYR A 66 0.47 -0.10 15.75
N LEU A 67 0.82 -0.21 17.02
CA LEU A 67 0.03 0.33 18.11
C LEU A 67 0.46 1.78 18.34
N ILE A 68 -0.43 2.71 18.02
CA ILE A 68 -0.25 4.13 18.30
C ILE A 68 -1.15 4.52 19.46
N THR A 69 -0.54 4.92 20.56
CA THR A 69 -1.25 5.38 21.76
C THR A 69 -1.26 6.91 21.81
N VAL A 70 -2.43 7.51 21.92
CA VAL A 70 -2.64 8.96 22.07
C VAL A 70 -3.41 9.28 23.36
N ARG A 71 -3.54 10.55 23.74
CA ARG A 71 -4.32 10.92 24.92
C ARG A 71 -5.81 10.61 24.77
N TYR A 72 -6.47 10.23 25.87
CA TYR A 72 -7.88 9.83 25.83
C TYR A 72 -8.85 10.94 25.40
N ASP A 73 -8.51 12.21 25.64
CA ASP A 73 -9.36 13.37 25.32
C ASP A 73 -9.50 13.61 23.82
N THR A 74 -8.78 12.84 22.99
CA THR A 74 -8.93 12.74 21.55
C THR A 74 -10.18 11.94 21.18
N ASN A 75 -11.36 12.47 21.46
CA ASN A 75 -12.60 11.70 21.38
C ASN A 75 -13.08 11.40 19.96
N ASP A 76 -12.61 12.15 18.98
CA ASP A 76 -13.16 12.14 17.63
C ASP A 76 -12.38 11.26 16.64
N VAL A 77 -11.42 10.45 17.09
CA VAL A 77 -10.69 9.53 16.18
C VAL A 77 -11.61 8.42 15.68
N GLN A 78 -11.57 8.14 14.39
CA GLN A 78 -12.31 7.10 13.68
C GLN A 78 -11.37 6.22 12.85
N VAL A 79 -11.85 5.03 12.49
CA VAL A 79 -11.19 4.18 11.49
C VAL A 79 -11.11 4.94 10.17
N GLY A 80 -9.95 4.91 9.53
CA GLY A 80 -9.64 5.67 8.31
C GLY A 80 -8.97 7.02 8.53
N ASP A 81 -8.94 7.54 9.76
CA ASP A 81 -8.16 8.75 10.07
C ASP A 81 -6.66 8.51 9.87
N VAL A 82 -5.92 9.56 9.53
CA VAL A 82 -4.50 9.50 9.23
C VAL A 82 -3.70 10.09 10.38
N VAL A 83 -2.79 9.28 10.94
CA VAL A 83 -1.82 9.67 11.96
C VAL A 83 -0.49 9.99 11.27
N THR A 84 0.05 11.18 11.47
CA THR A 84 1.39 11.56 11.01
C THR A 84 2.31 11.73 12.20
N VAL A 85 3.41 10.99 12.24
CA VAL A 85 4.40 11.11 13.33
C VAL A 85 5.30 12.32 13.06
N THR A 86 5.24 13.32 13.93
CA THR A 86 6.00 14.57 13.80
C THR A 86 7.31 14.53 14.58
N VAL A 87 7.35 13.81 15.70
CA VAL A 87 8.55 13.58 16.52
C VAL A 87 8.56 12.13 16.99
N ALA A 88 9.72 11.47 16.94
CA ALA A 88 9.89 10.13 17.50
C ALA A 88 11.35 9.89 17.91
N VAL A 89 11.56 9.01 18.90
CA VAL A 89 12.90 8.51 19.26
C VAL A 89 13.52 7.72 18.10
N ASP A 90 12.71 6.91 17.40
CA ASP A 90 13.12 6.27 16.15
C ASP A 90 12.93 7.25 14.98
N GLY A 91 14.04 7.79 14.48
CA GLY A 91 14.03 8.74 13.37
C GLY A 91 13.41 8.17 12.08
N GLY A 92 13.34 6.85 11.90
CA GLY A 92 12.71 6.21 10.74
C GLY A 92 11.18 6.35 10.73
N LEU A 93 10.58 6.69 11.87
CA LEU A 93 9.14 6.94 12.00
C LEU A 93 8.75 8.39 11.70
N VAL A 94 9.67 9.35 11.80
CA VAL A 94 9.37 10.77 11.59
C VAL A 94 8.92 11.01 10.15
N GLY A 95 7.79 11.68 9.98
CA GLY A 95 7.16 11.93 8.68
C GLY A 95 6.37 10.76 8.11
N ARG A 96 6.37 9.58 8.76
CA ARG A 96 5.53 8.45 8.35
C ARG A 96 4.07 8.75 8.66
N THR A 97 3.21 8.35 7.73
CA THR A 97 1.76 8.39 7.89
C THR A 97 1.21 6.99 8.10
N PHE A 98 0.23 6.88 8.97
CA PHE A 98 -0.44 5.63 9.32
C PHE A 98 -1.95 5.82 9.21
N VAL A 99 -2.67 4.80 8.77
CA VAL A 99 -4.13 4.78 8.73
C VAL A 99 -4.65 4.00 9.93
N VAL A 100 -5.57 4.59 10.69
CA VAL A 100 -6.23 3.91 11.81
C VAL A 100 -7.12 2.79 11.26
N LYS A 101 -6.84 1.54 11.63
CA LYS A 101 -7.61 0.35 11.22
C LYS A 101 -8.57 -0.12 12.31
N GLU A 102 -8.20 0.04 13.57
CA GLU A 102 -9.01 -0.38 14.70
C GLU A 102 -8.73 0.54 15.90
N ILE A 103 -9.76 0.83 16.69
CA ILE A 103 -9.68 1.66 17.90
C ILE A 103 -10.05 0.80 19.09
N ARG A 104 -9.14 0.65 20.05
CA ARG A 104 -9.45 -0.01 21.31
C ARG A 104 -9.98 0.97 22.34
N TYR A 105 -11.21 0.73 22.77
CA TYR A 105 -11.84 1.45 23.87
C TYR A 105 -11.62 0.67 25.18
N GLY A 106 -10.72 1.15 26.03
CA GLY A 106 -10.66 0.72 27.41
C GLY A 106 -11.82 1.30 28.22
N THR A 107 -12.34 0.54 29.19
CA THR A 107 -13.35 1.03 30.15
C THR A 107 -12.79 2.06 31.13
N GLN A 108 -11.46 2.21 31.18
CA GLN A 108 -10.76 3.29 31.87
C GLN A 108 -9.98 4.14 30.87
N GLN A 109 -10.18 5.46 30.93
CA GLN A 109 -9.81 6.38 29.87
C GLN A 109 -8.66 7.29 30.35
N TRP A 110 -7.44 6.96 29.97
CA TRP A 110 -6.29 7.89 30.07
C TRP A 110 -5.46 7.90 28.78
N GLU A 111 -5.49 6.80 28.04
CA GLU A 111 -4.91 6.62 26.72
C GLU A 111 -5.96 6.06 25.75
N ARG A 112 -5.76 6.32 24.46
CA ARG A 112 -6.50 5.69 23.37
C ARG A 112 -5.51 4.94 22.49
N ASP A 113 -5.76 3.65 22.34
CA ASP A 113 -4.94 2.76 21.55
C ASP A 113 -5.53 2.62 20.15
N LEU A 114 -4.72 2.96 19.16
CA LEU A 114 -5.05 2.91 17.74
C LEU A 114 -4.18 1.85 17.09
N TYR A 115 -4.79 0.80 16.55
CA TYR A 115 -4.07 -0.09 15.65
C TYR A 115 -4.06 0.55 14.27
N CYS A 116 -2.86 0.86 13.81
CA CYS A 116 -2.63 1.55 12.57
C CYS A 116 -1.74 0.71 11.65
N GLU A 117 -1.85 0.95 10.36
CA GLU A 117 -0.94 0.42 9.34
C GLU A 117 -0.29 1.59 8.62
N ILE A 118 0.95 1.42 8.15
CA ILE A 118 1.61 2.48 7.36
C ILE A 118 0.76 2.76 6.12
N GLN A 119 0.43 4.03 5.91
CA GLN A 119 -0.30 4.47 4.72
C GLN A 119 0.54 4.15 3.49
N GLY A 120 -0.02 3.37 2.56
CA GLY A 120 0.70 2.89 1.38
C GLY A 120 1.54 1.61 1.60
N ALA A 121 1.48 0.95 2.76
CA ALA A 121 2.19 -0.32 2.98
C ALA A 121 1.56 -1.56 2.32
N ALA A 122 0.43 -1.40 1.62
CA ALA A 122 -0.14 -2.43 0.75
C ALA A 122 0.19 -2.19 -0.74
N LEU A 123 1.14 -1.30 -1.04
CA LEU A 123 1.63 -1.20 -2.41
C LEU A 123 2.43 -2.47 -2.74
N PRO A 124 2.21 -3.12 -3.89
CA PRO A 124 3.23 -4.00 -4.44
C PRO A 124 4.52 -3.19 -4.46
N VAL A 125 5.61 -3.75 -3.93
CA VAL A 125 6.89 -3.06 -3.85
C VAL A 125 7.26 -2.62 -5.27
N LEU A 126 7.17 -1.32 -5.55
CA LEU A 126 7.56 -0.75 -6.83
C LEU A 126 9.09 -0.56 -6.81
N SER A 127 9.84 -1.66 -6.73
CA SER A 127 11.31 -1.64 -6.70
C SER A 127 11.94 -1.62 -8.08
N ASP A 128 11.18 -1.95 -9.11
CA ASP A 128 11.66 -2.03 -10.49
C ASP A 128 11.23 -0.79 -11.29
N GLU A 129 11.84 -0.62 -12.45
CA GLU A 129 11.41 0.37 -13.44
C GLU A 129 11.12 -0.36 -14.76
N ILE A 130 10.01 0.05 -15.40
CA ILE A 130 9.69 -0.40 -16.76
C ILE A 130 9.54 0.81 -17.67
N THR A 131 9.79 0.63 -18.95
CA THR A 131 9.55 1.66 -19.97
C THR A 131 8.37 1.29 -20.84
N ILE A 132 7.29 2.07 -20.75
CA ILE A 132 6.12 1.94 -21.62
C ILE A 132 6.47 2.56 -22.98
N VAL A 133 6.30 1.78 -24.05
CA VAL A 133 6.62 2.15 -25.42
C VAL A 133 5.34 2.24 -26.23
N ARG A 134 5.01 3.45 -26.72
CA ARG A 134 3.82 3.72 -27.52
C ARG A 134 4.21 4.18 -28.91
N ALA A 135 3.96 3.34 -29.91
CA ALA A 135 4.17 3.69 -31.31
C ALA A 135 2.99 4.48 -31.89
N PRO A 136 3.22 5.50 -32.74
CA PRO A 136 2.15 6.06 -33.55
C PRO A 136 1.75 5.09 -34.67
N LEU A 137 0.50 5.18 -35.11
CA LEU A 137 0.00 4.46 -36.27
C LEU A 137 0.33 5.26 -37.53
N VAL A 138 1.04 4.66 -38.49
CA VAL A 138 1.41 5.31 -39.75
C VAL A 138 0.87 4.53 -40.94
N THR A 139 0.58 5.24 -42.04
CA THR A 139 0.17 4.61 -43.29
C THR A 139 1.41 4.19 -44.08
N ARG A 140 1.44 2.94 -44.53
CA ARG A 140 2.48 2.41 -45.43
C ARG A 140 1.91 2.09 -46.82
N TYR A 141 2.77 1.61 -47.70
CA TYR A 141 2.41 1.20 -49.05
C TYR A 141 1.18 0.27 -49.06
N GLY A 142 0.23 0.54 -49.96
CA GLY A 142 -1.04 -0.17 -50.02
C GLY A 142 -2.10 0.30 -49.02
N ASN A 143 -1.94 1.49 -48.42
CA ASN A 143 -2.87 2.07 -47.43
C ASN A 143 -3.07 1.20 -46.17
N SER A 144 -2.09 0.35 -45.84
CA SER A 144 -2.10 -0.41 -44.60
C SER A 144 -1.62 0.46 -43.44
N LEU A 145 -2.31 0.35 -42.30
CA LEU A 145 -1.91 0.99 -41.06
C LEU A 145 -0.95 0.07 -40.32
N THR A 146 0.21 0.59 -39.96
CA THR A 146 1.24 -0.14 -39.22
C THR A 146 1.77 0.70 -38.07
N TRP A 147 2.10 0.07 -36.95
CA TRP A 147 2.75 0.73 -35.83
C TRP A 147 4.20 1.09 -36.18
N ASP A 148 4.57 2.35 -35.97
CA ASP A 148 5.92 2.85 -36.20
C ASP A 148 6.75 2.84 -34.92
N TRP A 149 7.29 1.67 -34.59
CA TRP A 149 8.08 1.47 -33.38
C TRP A 149 9.41 2.24 -33.38
N LEU A 150 9.91 2.68 -34.53
CA LEU A 150 11.12 3.51 -34.61
C LEU A 150 10.88 4.93 -34.08
N ASN A 151 9.64 5.43 -34.20
CA ASN A 151 9.22 6.75 -33.74
C ASN A 151 8.32 6.66 -32.48
N ALA A 152 8.50 5.61 -31.68
CA ALA A 152 7.71 5.40 -30.47
C ALA A 152 8.08 6.39 -29.35
N THR A 153 7.06 6.83 -28.61
CA THR A 153 7.23 7.54 -27.35
C THR A 153 7.55 6.55 -26.24
N ARG A 154 8.53 6.88 -25.39
CA ARG A 154 8.98 6.05 -24.26
C ARG A 154 8.73 6.77 -22.95
N THR A 155 8.05 6.12 -22.02
CA THR A 155 7.74 6.67 -20.69
C THR A 155 8.17 5.67 -19.62
N THR A 156 9.20 6.02 -18.85
CA THR A 156 9.67 5.19 -17.74
C THR A 156 8.83 5.46 -16.49
N VAL A 157 8.41 4.39 -15.83
CA VAL A 157 7.60 4.44 -14.60
C VAL A 157 8.11 3.40 -13.60
N ALA A 158 7.98 3.70 -12.32
CA ALA A 158 8.18 2.71 -11.26
C ALA A 158 7.15 1.59 -11.41
N ALA A 159 7.57 0.35 -11.15
CA ALA A 159 6.73 -0.83 -11.26
C ALA A 159 7.11 -1.89 -10.22
N GLY A 160 6.15 -2.71 -9.84
CA GLY A 160 6.39 -3.98 -9.14
C GLY A 160 6.11 -5.12 -10.10
N LEU A 161 7.04 -6.06 -10.25
CA LEU A 161 6.90 -7.17 -11.19
C LEU A 161 6.74 -8.50 -10.47
N GLN A 162 5.75 -9.28 -10.90
CA GLN A 162 5.49 -10.63 -10.41
C GLN A 162 5.55 -11.63 -11.55
N PRO A 163 6.33 -12.72 -11.42
CA PRO A 163 6.37 -13.75 -12.45
C PRO A 163 5.02 -14.46 -12.55
N GLY A 164 4.56 -14.66 -13.78
CA GLY A 164 3.43 -15.53 -14.10
C GLY A 164 3.89 -16.95 -14.44
N THR A 165 2.94 -17.85 -14.67
CA THR A 165 3.22 -19.19 -15.18
C THR A 165 3.66 -19.13 -16.64
N SER A 166 4.78 -19.77 -16.99
CA SER A 166 5.17 -19.97 -18.40
C SER A 166 4.42 -21.14 -19.03
N THR A 167 4.35 -21.16 -20.36
CA THR A 167 3.80 -22.29 -21.13
C THR A 167 4.75 -22.62 -22.27
N GLU A 168 5.06 -23.90 -22.45
CA GLU A 168 5.87 -24.41 -23.56
C GLU A 168 4.96 -25.14 -24.55
N GLU A 169 5.10 -24.83 -25.83
CA GLU A 169 4.44 -25.53 -26.93
C GLU A 169 5.50 -26.26 -27.77
N THR A 170 5.51 -27.59 -27.72
CA THR A 170 6.48 -28.48 -28.41
C THR A 170 5.94 -29.00 -29.75
N GLY A 171 5.32 -28.09 -30.53
CA GLY A 171 4.70 -28.39 -31.81
C GLY A 171 5.69 -28.43 -32.98
N ALA A 172 5.22 -28.10 -34.20
CA ALA A 172 6.10 -28.01 -35.38
C ALA A 172 7.16 -26.90 -35.27
N ARG A 173 7.03 -26.01 -34.27
CA ARG A 173 8.02 -25.03 -33.84
C ARG A 173 7.97 -24.98 -32.32
N ASP A 174 9.12 -25.15 -31.68
CA ASP A 174 9.24 -25.00 -30.23
C ASP A 174 9.08 -23.52 -29.88
N LYS A 175 8.10 -23.24 -29.01
CA LYS A 175 7.80 -21.88 -28.53
C LYS A 175 7.64 -21.89 -27.02
N VAL A 176 8.32 -20.96 -26.35
CA VAL A 176 8.19 -20.71 -24.92
C VAL A 176 7.51 -19.36 -24.71
N THR A 177 6.36 -19.36 -24.04
CA THR A 177 5.65 -18.14 -23.67
C THR A 177 5.88 -17.85 -22.19
N THR A 178 6.48 -16.70 -21.88
CA THR A 178 6.73 -16.24 -20.51
C THR A 178 5.76 -15.10 -20.18
N PHE A 179 5.22 -15.13 -18.96
CA PHE A 179 4.30 -14.10 -18.48
C PHE A 179 4.86 -13.40 -17.23
N TYR A 180 4.55 -12.11 -17.12
CA TYR A 180 4.70 -11.32 -15.90
C TYR A 180 3.44 -10.51 -15.65
N THR A 181 3.19 -10.14 -14.41
CA THR A 181 2.20 -9.12 -14.04
C THR A 181 2.96 -7.93 -13.48
N ALA A 182 2.79 -6.77 -14.12
CA ALA A 182 3.32 -5.50 -13.67
C ALA A 182 2.25 -4.70 -12.93
N PHE A 183 2.62 -4.14 -11.79
CA PHE A 183 1.81 -3.20 -11.03
C PHE A 183 2.44 -1.82 -11.16
N VAL A 184 1.73 -0.88 -11.78
CA VAL A 184 2.20 0.50 -11.99
C VAL A 184 1.34 1.49 -11.20
N PRO A 185 1.85 2.71 -10.88
CA PRO A 185 1.09 3.72 -10.17
C PRO A 185 -0.29 3.98 -10.79
N ALA A 186 -1.27 4.27 -9.94
CA ALA A 186 -2.59 4.66 -10.39
C ALA A 186 -2.51 5.90 -11.31
N GLY A 187 -3.32 5.90 -12.38
CA GLY A 187 -3.35 6.98 -13.37
C GLY A 187 -2.24 6.91 -14.42
N THR A 188 -1.35 5.91 -14.38
CA THR A 188 -0.38 5.66 -15.45
C THR A 188 -1.11 5.43 -16.77
N ASP A 189 -0.71 6.18 -17.81
CA ASP A 189 -1.26 6.02 -19.16
C ASP A 189 -0.63 4.80 -19.85
N VAL A 190 -1.35 3.68 -19.82
CA VAL A 190 -0.96 2.42 -20.46
C VAL A 190 -2.14 1.83 -21.22
N LYS A 191 -1.89 1.31 -22.42
CA LYS A 191 -2.90 0.74 -23.33
C LYS A 191 -2.46 -0.63 -23.80
N VAL A 192 -3.44 -1.48 -24.17
CA VAL A 192 -3.18 -2.82 -24.72
C VAL A 192 -2.30 -2.81 -25.99
N THR A 193 -2.27 -1.71 -26.73
CA THR A 193 -1.44 -1.56 -27.94
C THR A 193 0.01 -1.17 -27.64
N ASP A 194 0.33 -0.84 -26.39
CA ASP A 194 1.69 -0.48 -26.00
C ASP A 194 2.57 -1.72 -25.85
N ARG A 195 3.88 -1.49 -25.83
CA ARG A 195 4.88 -2.48 -25.42
C ARG A 195 5.55 -2.04 -24.15
N VAL A 196 6.21 -2.97 -23.47
CA VAL A 196 6.99 -2.69 -22.27
C VAL A 196 8.44 -3.13 -22.50
N GLU A 197 9.38 -2.22 -22.32
CA GLU A 197 10.82 -2.49 -22.26
C GLU A 197 11.20 -2.72 -20.80
N TRP A 198 11.72 -3.92 -20.48
CA TRP A 198 12.20 -4.30 -19.15
C TRP A 198 13.19 -5.46 -19.25
N ASP A 199 14.28 -5.40 -18.49
CA ASP A 199 15.36 -6.40 -18.45
C ASP A 199 15.93 -6.72 -19.85
N ASP A 200 16.28 -5.66 -20.60
CA ASP A 200 16.77 -5.71 -21.99
C ASP A 200 15.86 -6.48 -22.98
N ARG A 201 14.59 -6.67 -22.61
CA ARG A 201 13.58 -7.37 -23.40
C ARG A 201 12.40 -6.47 -23.70
N VAL A 202 11.70 -6.80 -24.79
CA VAL A 202 10.44 -6.16 -25.16
C VAL A 202 9.31 -7.14 -24.91
N TRP A 203 8.35 -6.68 -24.12
CA TRP A 203 7.16 -7.42 -23.71
C TRP A 203 5.94 -6.82 -24.40
N GLU A 204 5.01 -7.69 -24.79
CA GLU A 204 3.69 -7.29 -25.25
C GLU A 204 2.73 -7.24 -24.06
N ILE A 205 1.74 -6.35 -24.13
CA ILE A 205 0.66 -6.32 -23.13
C ILE A 205 -0.41 -7.33 -23.53
N ASP A 206 -0.66 -8.28 -22.64
CA ASP A 206 -1.62 -9.37 -22.84
C ASP A 206 -2.95 -9.07 -22.14
N GLY A 207 -3.86 -8.43 -22.86
CA GLY A 207 -5.18 -8.04 -22.36
C GLY A 207 -5.26 -6.58 -21.91
N GLU A 208 -6.43 -6.18 -21.40
CA GLU A 208 -6.66 -4.79 -20.99
C GLU A 208 -5.99 -4.48 -19.64
N PRO A 209 -5.21 -3.39 -19.53
CA PRO A 209 -4.74 -2.89 -18.24
C PRO A 209 -5.90 -2.63 -17.27
N ARG A 210 -5.80 -3.16 -16.04
CA ARG A 210 -6.87 -3.10 -15.05
C ARG A 210 -6.54 -2.13 -13.93
N ALA A 211 -7.32 -1.05 -13.81
CA ALA A 211 -7.21 -0.14 -12.67
C ALA A 211 -7.88 -0.74 -11.42
N TRP A 212 -7.16 -0.74 -10.31
CA TRP A 212 -7.65 -1.22 -9.01
C TRP A 212 -7.89 -0.03 -8.08
N PRO A 213 -9.09 0.12 -7.51
CA PRO A 213 -9.35 1.14 -6.51
C PRO A 213 -8.83 0.71 -5.13
N GLN A 214 -8.47 1.69 -4.29
CA GLN A 214 -8.24 1.49 -2.87
C GLN A 214 -9.56 1.09 -2.22
N PRO A 215 -9.63 -0.04 -1.49
CA PRO A 215 -10.86 -0.50 -0.86
C PRO A 215 -11.48 0.54 0.09
N GLU A 216 -10.66 1.30 0.80
CA GLU A 216 -11.10 2.22 1.84
C GLU A 216 -11.57 3.58 1.31
N THR A 217 -10.95 4.08 0.24
CA THR A 217 -11.19 5.45 -0.26
C THR A 217 -11.81 5.49 -1.65
N GLY A 218 -11.81 4.38 -2.39
CA GLY A 218 -12.22 4.31 -3.79
C GLY A 218 -11.29 5.04 -4.76
N THR A 219 -10.22 5.67 -4.28
CA THR A 219 -9.21 6.32 -5.13
C THR A 219 -8.35 5.28 -5.85
N GLY A 220 -7.66 5.64 -6.93
CA GLY A 220 -6.82 4.67 -7.65
C GLY A 220 -5.68 4.14 -6.78
N HIS A 221 -5.56 2.81 -6.65
CA HIS A 221 -4.48 2.14 -5.91
C HIS A 221 -3.28 1.83 -6.82
N HIS A 222 -3.52 1.12 -7.93
CA HIS A 222 -2.54 0.83 -8.97
C HIS A 222 -3.24 0.40 -10.26
N ILE A 223 -2.47 0.19 -11.33
CA ILE A 223 -2.93 -0.48 -12.55
C ILE A 223 -2.15 -1.79 -12.69
N GLU A 224 -2.88 -2.88 -12.91
CA GLU A 224 -2.33 -4.19 -13.21
C GLU A 224 -2.22 -4.37 -14.73
N VAL A 225 -1.04 -4.74 -15.20
CA VAL A 225 -0.72 -4.94 -16.62
C VAL A 225 -0.10 -6.32 -16.77
N ARG A 226 -0.74 -7.19 -17.55
CA ARG A 226 -0.18 -8.50 -17.86
C ARG A 226 0.76 -8.38 -19.05
N LEU A 227 1.96 -8.91 -18.90
CA LEU A 227 3.04 -8.89 -19.88
C LEU A 227 3.25 -10.30 -20.43
N ARG A 228 3.53 -10.40 -21.73
CA ARG A 228 3.85 -11.63 -22.44
C ARG A 228 5.09 -11.46 -23.31
N ASN A 229 5.96 -12.45 -23.30
CA ASN A 229 7.07 -12.58 -24.25
C ASN A 229 7.10 -14.00 -24.81
N ASP A 230 7.22 -14.10 -26.12
CA ASP A 230 7.24 -15.33 -26.89
C ASP A 230 8.67 -15.57 -27.39
N GLU A 231 9.37 -16.55 -26.84
CA GLU A 231 10.71 -16.96 -27.26
C GLU A 231 10.64 -18.24 -28.11
N GLY A 232 11.42 -18.30 -29.19
CA GLY A 232 11.46 -19.45 -30.11
C GLY A 232 10.38 -19.38 -31.20
N GLY A 233 10.80 -19.33 -32.47
CA GLY A 233 9.92 -19.24 -33.64
C GLY A 233 10.63 -19.49 -34.96
#